data_AF-A0A538Q778-F1
#
_entry.id   AF-A0A538Q778-F1
#
_cell.length_a   1.000
_cell.length_b   1.000
_cell.length_c   1.000
_cell.angle_alpha   90.00
_cell.angle_beta   90.00
_cell.angle_gamma   90.00
#
_symmetry.space_group_name_H-M   'P 1'
#
loop_
_entity.id
_entity.type
_entity.pdbx_description
1 polymer ?
#
loop_
_entity_poly.entity_id
_entity_poly.type
_entity_poly.pdbx_seq_one_letter_code
_entity_poly.pdbx_strand_id
1 'polypeptide(L)'
;MRRVHVLFAGAVAVAGAAVLVGNRSATPAEVQGAPLDPAATDRADRADRPARRDRAPADPAAGPADPGRAAAAAATAAAIADLVDLDQRALSADGTHYEAKLKDGRVAVLTLDPALQAMAERLLAEARAPRGAIVAMAPDGRILALAGRRSDPSAKDGKDAREARPARAHDATFDWHLATEVWAPAASVFKLVTASALVAAGVDPGDRVCFHGGLRSVQESNLRDDRRDSRCESLLYGVAHSNNAIVGKLAFQKLAPSELTRFAHQLGVAEGLPGAELRGTAGAVDIPAVRDLNFAQAAAGFTGSRLSAVGGALLAATFADDGEQPAPRLVASIDGVALPAAPRRRAVASDVARSVGRMMLATCELGSAARSFGKHQAIRVAGKTGTLTRSEPFYMEHSWFVGYAPVERPQIIVSVVLGNPENWHLRGHEAARRLIDRALAPATGREKNRTAKIGPTRRVGW
;
A
#
# COMPACT_ATOMS: atom_id res chain seq x y z
N MET A 1 18.92 -17.08 48.45
CA MET A 1 17.74 -17.76 49.03
C MET A 1 16.54 -16.82 48.95
N ARG A 2 15.41 -17.38 48.52
CA ARG A 2 14.26 -16.70 47.91
C ARG A 2 13.47 -15.82 48.89
N ARG A 3 13.09 -14.60 48.46
CA ARG A 3 11.95 -13.86 49.02
C ARG A 3 10.78 -13.98 48.06
N VAL A 4 9.74 -14.66 48.52
CA VAL A 4 8.45 -14.82 47.85
C VAL A 4 7.56 -13.67 48.32
N HIS A 5 7.11 -12.84 47.39
CA HIS A 5 5.98 -11.93 47.62
C HIS A 5 4.88 -12.29 46.63
N VAL A 6 3.80 -12.81 47.20
CA VAL A 6 2.51 -13.08 46.59
C VAL A 6 1.80 -11.74 46.41
N LEU A 7 1.38 -11.41 45.19
CA LEU A 7 0.50 -10.29 44.91
C LEU A 7 -0.88 -10.84 44.52
N PHE A 8 -1.86 -10.49 45.33
CA PHE A 8 -3.27 -10.78 45.16
C PHE A 8 -3.88 -9.95 44.03
N ALA A 9 -4.71 -10.60 43.21
CA ALA A 9 -5.57 -9.98 42.22
C ALA A 9 -6.79 -9.32 42.91
N GLY A 10 -6.94 -8.01 42.73
CA GLY A 10 -8.12 -7.24 43.13
C GLY A 10 -9.05 -7.02 41.93
N ALA A 11 -10.22 -7.66 41.96
CA ALA A 11 -11.33 -7.39 41.06
C ALA A 11 -12.06 -6.12 41.51
N VAL A 12 -12.30 -5.19 40.58
CA VAL A 12 -13.15 -4.01 40.80
C VAL A 12 -14.51 -4.27 40.16
N ALA A 13 -15.52 -4.41 41.01
CA ALA A 13 -16.92 -4.36 40.64
C ALA A 13 -17.34 -2.90 40.41
N VAL A 14 -18.01 -2.64 39.29
CA VAL A 14 -18.73 -1.38 39.05
C VAL A 14 -20.21 -1.69 39.04
N ALA A 15 -20.91 -1.06 39.98
CA ALA A 15 -22.34 -1.14 40.18
C ALA A 15 -23.11 -0.34 39.12
N GLY A 16 -24.37 -0.73 38.94
CA GLY A 16 -25.23 -0.34 37.83
C GLY A 16 -25.80 1.08 37.89
N ALA A 17 -26.26 1.51 36.71
CA ALA A 17 -27.13 2.67 36.57
C ALA A 17 -28.25 2.36 35.57
N ALA A 18 -29.46 2.49 36.11
CA ALA A 18 -30.81 2.56 35.57
C ALA A 18 -31.04 2.56 34.04
N VAL A 19 -31.97 1.68 33.65
CA VAL A 19 -32.74 1.66 32.41
C VAL A 19 -33.77 2.78 32.44
N LEU A 20 -33.79 3.63 31.41
CA LEU A 20 -34.91 4.53 31.11
C LEU A 20 -35.50 4.14 29.75
N VAL A 21 -36.71 3.58 29.80
CA VAL A 21 -37.54 3.21 28.66
C VAL A 21 -38.11 4.50 28.06
N GLY A 22 -37.74 4.78 26.81
CA GLY A 22 -38.28 5.87 26.00
C GLY A 22 -38.84 5.33 24.70
N ASN A 23 -40.14 5.06 24.72
CA ASN A 23 -40.93 4.54 23.60
C ASN A 23 -41.24 5.69 22.62
N ARG A 24 -40.71 5.66 21.38
CA ARG A 24 -41.23 6.46 20.26
C ARG A 24 -41.13 5.69 18.94
N SER A 25 -42.28 5.15 18.57
CA SER A 25 -42.70 4.76 17.23
C SER A 25 -42.54 5.91 16.22
N ALA A 26 -41.82 5.64 15.13
CA ALA A 26 -41.95 6.37 13.87
C ALA A 26 -41.72 5.38 12.71
N THR A 27 -42.68 5.38 11.81
CA THR A 27 -42.87 4.56 10.61
C THR A 27 -41.67 4.55 9.66
N PRO A 28 -41.37 3.42 8.97
CA PRO A 28 -40.39 3.43 7.89
C PRO A 28 -40.97 4.11 6.65
N ALA A 29 -40.26 5.12 6.16
CA ALA A 29 -40.54 5.74 4.88
C ALA A 29 -40.21 4.77 3.74
N GLU A 30 -41.23 4.51 2.94
CA GLU A 30 -41.27 3.71 1.73
C GLU A 30 -40.38 4.37 0.65
N VAL A 31 -39.30 3.70 0.25
CA VAL A 31 -38.53 4.08 -0.93
C VAL A 31 -38.98 3.16 -2.06
N GLN A 32 -39.85 3.67 -2.93
CA GLN A 32 -40.30 3.02 -4.15
C GLN A 32 -39.11 2.81 -5.10
N GLY A 33 -38.56 1.60 -5.13
CA GLY A 33 -37.71 1.13 -6.22
C GLY A 33 -38.59 0.52 -7.31
N ALA A 34 -38.64 1.15 -8.49
CA ALA A 34 -39.25 0.55 -9.66
C ALA A 34 -38.41 -0.66 -10.14
N PRO A 35 -39.04 -1.81 -10.44
CA PRO A 35 -38.33 -2.96 -11.00
C PRO A 35 -38.01 -2.73 -12.48
N LEU A 36 -36.78 -3.04 -12.89
CA LEU A 36 -36.42 -3.19 -14.30
C LEU A 36 -36.85 -4.59 -14.75
N ASP A 37 -37.87 -4.65 -15.60
CA ASP A 37 -38.33 -5.89 -16.22
C ASP A 37 -37.55 -6.17 -17.52
N PRO A 38 -37.13 -7.42 -17.79
CA PRO A 38 -36.38 -7.81 -18.97
C PRO A 38 -37.31 -8.26 -20.11
N ALA A 39 -36.84 -8.05 -21.34
CA ALA A 39 -37.31 -8.69 -22.57
C ALA A 39 -38.68 -8.28 -23.16
N ALA A 40 -38.62 -7.67 -24.35
CA ALA A 40 -39.48 -7.96 -25.51
C ALA A 40 -38.74 -7.41 -26.75
N THR A 41 -38.05 -8.23 -27.55
CA THR A 41 -38.57 -8.88 -28.77
C THR A 41 -39.42 -7.96 -29.65
N ASP A 42 -38.92 -7.61 -30.83
CA ASP A 42 -39.71 -7.90 -32.04
C ASP A 42 -38.83 -8.21 -33.25
N ARG A 43 -39.36 -9.14 -34.06
CA ARG A 43 -38.81 -9.74 -35.27
C ARG A 43 -39.41 -9.06 -36.49
N ALA A 44 -38.61 -8.89 -37.55
CA ALA A 44 -38.95 -9.00 -38.97
C ALA A 44 -37.67 -8.61 -39.76
N ASP A 45 -37.25 -9.18 -40.88
CA ASP A 45 -37.79 -10.23 -41.74
C ASP A 45 -36.64 -10.81 -42.58
N ARG A 46 -36.83 -12.01 -43.14
CA ARG A 46 -35.83 -12.78 -43.89
C ARG A 46 -35.53 -12.22 -45.28
N ALA A 47 -34.26 -12.31 -45.71
CA ALA A 47 -33.91 -12.58 -47.10
C ALA A 47 -32.63 -13.43 -47.20
N ASP A 48 -32.72 -14.41 -48.08
CA ASP A 48 -31.88 -15.59 -48.31
C ASP A 48 -30.73 -15.29 -49.30
N ARG A 49 -29.50 -15.76 -49.02
CA ARG A 49 -28.48 -16.29 -49.99
C ARG A 49 -27.05 -16.46 -49.39
N PRO A 50 -26.17 -17.30 -49.98
CA PRO A 50 -25.41 -18.30 -49.25
C PRO A 50 -23.95 -17.95 -48.91
N ALA A 51 -23.44 -18.75 -47.97
CA ALA A 51 -22.08 -18.87 -47.44
C ALA A 51 -20.91 -18.44 -48.35
N ARG A 52 -20.13 -17.48 -47.86
CA ARG A 52 -18.68 -17.38 -48.10
C ARG A 52 -17.95 -17.68 -46.80
N ARG A 53 -17.06 -18.68 -46.85
CA ARG A 53 -16.06 -18.95 -45.80
C ARG A 53 -15.01 -17.86 -45.87
N ASP A 54 -15.12 -16.85 -45.02
CA ASP A 54 -14.02 -15.93 -44.77
C ASP A 54 -13.36 -16.30 -43.44
N ARG A 55 -12.05 -16.61 -43.55
CA ARG A 55 -11.13 -16.85 -42.45
C ARG A 55 -11.19 -15.67 -41.47
N ALA A 56 -11.35 -15.97 -40.19
CA ALA A 56 -11.03 -15.03 -39.12
C ALA A 56 -9.58 -14.55 -39.26
N PRO A 57 -9.29 -13.24 -39.12
CA PRO A 57 -7.91 -12.78 -39.03
C PRO A 57 -7.31 -13.27 -37.72
N ALA A 58 -6.15 -13.92 -37.83
CA ALA A 58 -5.35 -14.37 -36.72
C ALA A 58 -4.90 -13.17 -35.87
N ASP A 59 -4.95 -13.34 -34.54
CA ASP A 59 -4.28 -12.47 -33.57
C ASP A 59 -2.82 -12.27 -33.97
N PRO A 60 -2.29 -11.03 -33.97
CA PRO A 60 -0.85 -10.85 -34.06
C PRO A 60 -0.24 -11.33 -32.73
N ALA A 61 0.35 -12.52 -32.79
CA ALA A 61 1.24 -13.03 -31.76
C ALA A 61 2.22 -11.92 -31.34
N ALA A 62 2.28 -11.66 -30.03
CA ALA A 62 3.36 -10.89 -29.44
C ALA A 62 4.69 -11.53 -29.84
N GLY A 63 5.42 -10.88 -30.74
CA GLY A 63 6.76 -11.32 -31.14
C GLY A 63 7.70 -11.32 -29.93
N PRO A 64 8.73 -12.18 -29.92
CA PRO A 64 9.68 -12.23 -28.81
C PRO A 64 10.32 -10.84 -28.65
N ALA A 65 10.35 -10.35 -27.41
CA ALA A 65 11.02 -9.11 -27.08
C ALA A 65 12.49 -9.19 -27.53
N ASP A 66 12.92 -8.22 -28.36
CA ASP A 66 14.29 -8.12 -28.83
C ASP A 66 15.26 -8.02 -27.64
N PRO A 67 16.08 -9.07 -27.39
CA PRO A 67 16.97 -9.10 -26.23
C PRO A 67 18.05 -8.01 -26.30
N GLY A 68 18.42 -7.52 -27.50
CA GLY A 68 19.41 -6.46 -27.67
C GLY A 68 18.91 -5.10 -27.20
N ARG A 69 17.64 -4.77 -27.48
CA ARG A 69 17.01 -3.51 -27.04
C ARG A 69 16.70 -3.50 -25.54
N ALA A 70 16.30 -4.65 -24.99
CA ALA A 70 16.12 -4.81 -23.55
C ALA A 70 17.45 -4.69 -22.79
N ALA A 71 18.54 -5.26 -23.30
CA ALA A 71 19.88 -5.15 -22.72
C ALA A 71 20.43 -3.71 -22.79
N ALA A 72 20.23 -3.00 -23.91
CA ALA A 72 20.67 -1.61 -24.05
C ALA A 72 19.88 -0.66 -23.13
N ALA A 73 18.55 -0.83 -23.04
CA ALA A 73 17.72 -0.08 -22.10
C ALA A 73 18.12 -0.38 -20.65
N ALA A 74 18.43 -1.63 -20.30
CA ALA A 74 18.91 -2.04 -18.97
C ALA A 74 20.31 -1.48 -18.65
N ALA A 75 21.19 -1.33 -19.63
CA ALA A 75 22.52 -0.72 -19.45
C ALA A 75 22.45 0.80 -19.24
N THR A 76 21.63 1.51 -20.04
CA THR A 76 21.33 2.94 -19.83
C THR A 76 20.61 3.16 -18.50
N ALA A 77 19.76 2.20 -18.12
CA ALA A 77 19.02 2.20 -16.88
C ALA A 77 19.94 2.07 -15.66
N ALA A 78 20.81 1.06 -15.66
CA ALA A 78 21.81 0.89 -14.62
C ALA A 78 22.70 2.12 -14.46
N ALA A 79 23.03 2.81 -15.56
CA ALA A 79 23.79 4.05 -15.51
C ALA A 79 23.06 5.18 -14.75
N ILE A 80 21.75 5.36 -14.91
CA ILE A 80 21.04 6.53 -14.30
C ILE A 80 20.91 6.40 -12.78
N ALA A 81 20.46 5.26 -12.24
CA ALA A 81 20.36 5.10 -10.79
C ALA A 81 21.71 5.22 -10.06
N ASP A 82 22.80 4.85 -10.72
CA ASP A 82 24.14 4.95 -10.13
C ASP A 82 24.70 6.38 -10.24
N LEU A 83 24.15 7.21 -11.13
CA LEU A 83 24.54 8.60 -11.33
C LEU A 83 23.78 9.57 -10.42
N VAL A 84 22.51 9.32 -10.09
CA VAL A 84 21.67 10.23 -9.29
C VAL A 84 22.05 10.15 -7.81
N ASP A 85 22.63 11.22 -7.28
CA ASP A 85 22.87 11.38 -5.85
C ASP A 85 21.72 12.17 -5.18
N LEU A 86 20.79 11.42 -4.57
CA LEU A 86 19.64 11.99 -3.86
C LEU A 86 19.99 12.65 -2.53
N ASP A 87 21.17 12.36 -1.97
CA ASP A 87 21.65 13.00 -0.74
C ASP A 87 22.10 14.44 -1.02
N GLN A 88 22.49 14.72 -2.27
CA GLN A 88 22.86 16.05 -2.77
C GLN A 88 21.72 16.77 -3.51
N ARG A 89 20.47 16.31 -3.39
CA ARG A 89 19.34 17.00 -4.01
C ARG A 89 19.13 18.38 -3.39
N ALA A 90 18.81 19.37 -4.21
CA ALA A 90 18.52 20.74 -3.78
C ALA A 90 17.19 21.20 -4.36
N LEU A 91 16.46 22.01 -3.60
CA LEU A 91 15.29 22.70 -4.12
C LEU A 91 15.76 23.87 -5.00
N SER A 92 15.16 24.04 -6.17
CA SER A 92 15.44 25.16 -7.07
C SER A 92 15.23 26.51 -6.39
N ALA A 93 15.90 27.56 -6.85
CA ALA A 93 15.87 28.88 -6.21
C ALA A 93 14.46 29.49 -6.14
N ASP A 94 13.59 29.20 -7.12
CA ASP A 94 12.19 29.60 -7.17
C ASP A 94 11.25 28.66 -6.35
N GLY A 95 11.80 27.57 -5.82
CA GLY A 95 11.09 26.60 -5.00
C GLY A 95 10.11 25.69 -5.76
N THR A 96 10.26 25.57 -7.08
CA THR A 96 9.28 24.87 -7.94
C THR A 96 9.59 23.40 -8.18
N HIS A 97 10.86 23.00 -8.12
CA HIS A 97 11.28 21.62 -8.37
C HIS A 97 12.57 21.27 -7.61
N TYR A 98 12.90 19.99 -7.55
CA TYR A 98 14.20 19.54 -7.04
C TYR A 98 15.16 19.25 -8.19
N GLU A 99 16.43 19.55 -7.96
CA GLU A 99 17.55 19.20 -8.82
C GLU A 99 18.51 18.28 -8.08
N ALA A 100 19.16 17.36 -8.78
CA ALA A 100 20.25 16.53 -8.26
C ALA A 100 21.43 16.58 -9.24
N LYS A 101 22.63 16.80 -8.71
CA LYS A 101 23.85 16.67 -9.51
C LYS A 101 24.16 15.20 -9.74
N LEU A 102 24.42 14.85 -10.98
CA LEU A 102 24.88 13.52 -11.35
C LEU A 102 26.38 13.39 -11.12
N LYS A 103 26.87 12.17 -10.87
CA LYS A 103 28.31 11.90 -10.68
C LYS A 103 29.20 12.30 -11.86
N ASP A 104 28.62 12.44 -13.05
CA ASP A 104 29.29 12.87 -14.27
C ASP A 104 29.18 14.39 -14.54
N GLY A 105 28.63 15.15 -13.59
CA GLY A 105 28.56 16.61 -13.63
C GLY A 105 27.29 17.19 -14.25
N ARG A 106 26.44 16.35 -14.86
CA ARG A 106 25.13 16.77 -15.40
C ARG A 106 24.12 17.08 -14.29
N VAL A 107 23.04 17.77 -14.62
CA VAL A 107 21.98 18.12 -13.66
C VAL A 107 20.68 17.41 -14.03
N ALA A 108 20.14 16.66 -13.07
CA ALA A 108 18.83 16.03 -13.18
C ALA A 108 17.77 16.87 -12.48
N VAL A 109 16.67 17.15 -13.18
CA VAL A 109 15.43 17.65 -12.57
C VAL A 109 14.63 16.45 -12.10
N LEU A 110 14.20 16.45 -10.84
CA LEU A 110 13.47 15.35 -10.24
C LEU A 110 11.96 15.51 -10.38
N THR A 111 11.23 14.41 -10.31
CA THR A 111 9.75 14.38 -10.32
C THR A 111 9.11 14.71 -8.98
N LEU A 112 9.92 14.91 -7.94
CA LEU A 112 9.47 15.21 -6.58
C LEU A 112 8.69 16.53 -6.56
N ASP A 113 7.46 16.51 -6.04
CA ASP A 113 6.66 17.69 -5.76
C ASP A 113 7.13 18.30 -4.43
N PRO A 114 7.64 19.55 -4.42
CA PRO A 114 8.18 20.17 -3.20
C PRO A 114 7.21 20.21 -2.03
N ALA A 115 5.91 20.36 -2.28
CA ALA A 115 4.93 20.42 -1.21
C ALA A 115 4.59 19.04 -0.65
N LEU A 116 4.52 18.01 -1.50
CA LEU A 116 4.30 16.63 -1.06
C LEU A 116 5.53 16.07 -0.36
N GLN A 117 6.74 16.35 -0.86
CA GLN A 117 7.99 15.98 -0.21
C GLN A 117 8.08 16.59 1.19
N ALA A 118 7.88 17.89 1.33
CA ALA A 118 7.91 18.58 2.63
C ALA A 118 6.78 18.09 3.57
N MET A 119 5.61 17.73 3.03
CA MET A 119 4.53 17.12 3.81
C MET A 119 4.95 15.75 4.35
N ALA A 120 5.52 14.88 3.51
CA ALA A 120 5.96 13.56 3.88
C ALA A 120 7.05 13.61 4.97
N GLU A 121 8.06 14.47 4.79
CA GLU A 121 9.13 14.70 5.77
C GLU A 121 8.59 15.20 7.11
N ARG A 122 7.62 16.14 7.09
CA ARG A 122 6.96 16.63 8.30
C ARG A 122 6.17 15.55 9.02
N LEU A 123 5.40 14.74 8.30
CA LEU A 123 4.64 13.63 8.88
C LEU A 123 5.56 12.59 9.55
N LEU A 124 6.71 12.30 8.93
CA LEU A 124 7.72 11.41 9.53
C LEU A 124 8.30 12.00 10.82
N ALA A 125 8.55 13.31 10.86
CA ALA A 125 8.98 14.00 12.07
C ALA A 125 7.91 14.00 13.18
N GLU A 126 6.65 14.26 12.82
CA GLU A 126 5.49 14.21 13.73
C GLU A 126 5.27 12.80 14.31
N ALA A 127 5.48 11.75 13.51
CA ALA A 127 5.31 10.36 13.94
C ALA A 127 6.28 9.97 15.06
N ARG A 128 7.48 10.57 15.09
CA ARG A 128 8.58 10.25 16.02
C ARG A 128 8.92 8.76 16.09
N ALA A 129 8.65 8.03 15.02
CA ALA A 129 9.00 6.63 14.89
C ALA A 129 10.52 6.47 14.72
N PRO A 130 11.16 5.46 15.35
CA PRO A 130 12.57 5.12 15.13
C PRO A 130 12.94 4.93 13.66
N ARG A 131 12.03 4.35 12.87
CA ARG A 131 12.15 4.24 11.41
C ARG A 131 10.80 4.54 10.78
N GLY A 132 10.80 5.22 9.65
CA GLY A 132 9.60 5.38 8.84
C GLY A 132 9.92 5.80 7.42
N ALA A 133 9.01 5.49 6.51
CA ALA A 133 9.08 5.91 5.12
C ALA A 133 7.70 6.24 4.57
N ILE A 134 7.67 7.23 3.68
CA ILE A 134 6.47 7.68 2.96
C ILE A 134 6.84 7.85 1.49
N VAL A 135 6.06 7.21 0.63
CA VAL A 135 6.13 7.35 -0.82
C VAL A 135 4.80 7.86 -1.35
N ALA A 136 4.85 8.90 -2.17
CA ALA A 136 3.74 9.35 -2.99
C ALA A 136 4.14 9.20 -4.46
N MET A 137 3.26 8.63 -5.28
CA MET A 137 3.52 8.32 -6.68
C MET A 137 2.30 8.68 -7.54
N ALA A 138 2.53 9.24 -8.72
CA ALA A 138 1.49 9.44 -9.72
C ALA A 138 1.18 8.10 -10.45
N PRO A 139 -0.02 7.93 -11.05
CA PRO A 139 -0.38 6.71 -11.78
C PRO A 139 0.53 6.37 -12.96
N ASP A 140 1.32 7.32 -13.46
CA ASP A 140 2.31 7.14 -14.53
C ASP A 140 3.69 6.68 -14.02
N GLY A 141 3.83 6.43 -12.72
CA GLY A 141 5.07 5.99 -12.08
C GLY A 141 5.95 7.12 -11.56
N ARG A 142 5.64 8.39 -11.83
CA ARG A 142 6.42 9.51 -11.27
C ARG A 142 6.35 9.52 -9.75
N ILE A 143 7.50 9.51 -9.09
CA ILE A 143 7.63 9.61 -7.64
C ILE A 143 7.53 11.09 -7.28
N LEU A 144 6.45 11.44 -6.57
CA LEU A 144 6.14 12.79 -6.14
C LEU A 144 6.66 13.09 -4.74
N ALA A 145 6.83 12.06 -3.91
CA ALA A 145 7.55 12.15 -2.65
C ALA A 145 8.28 10.84 -2.37
N LEU A 146 9.53 10.93 -1.95
CA LEU A 146 10.38 9.82 -1.53
C LEU A 146 11.06 10.24 -0.22
N ALA A 147 10.42 9.91 0.91
CA ALA A 147 10.88 10.35 2.22
C ALA A 147 11.10 9.16 3.14
N GLY A 148 12.19 9.21 3.90
CA GLY A 148 12.42 8.32 5.02
C GLY A 148 13.09 9.05 6.16
N ARG A 149 12.88 8.54 7.38
CA ARG A 149 13.43 9.11 8.61
C ARG A 149 13.85 7.99 9.53
N ARG A 150 15.01 8.16 10.12
CA ARG A 150 15.64 7.19 11.02
C ARG A 150 16.14 7.90 12.26
N SER A 151 15.95 7.31 13.43
CA SER A 151 16.58 7.75 14.68
C SER A 151 17.30 6.62 15.39
N ASP A 152 17.43 5.46 14.77
CA ASP A 152 18.25 4.36 15.26
C ASP A 152 19.47 4.15 14.35
N PRO A 153 20.54 3.50 14.81
CA PRO A 153 21.73 3.32 13.99
C PRO A 153 21.44 2.58 12.67
N SER A 154 22.03 3.05 11.58
CA SER A 154 22.00 2.43 10.26
C SER A 154 22.94 1.23 10.21
N ALA A 155 22.67 0.28 9.31
CA ALA A 155 23.61 -0.81 9.03
C ALA A 155 24.95 -0.31 8.44
N LYS A 156 24.97 0.91 7.88
CA LYS A 156 26.18 1.59 7.40
C LYS A 156 27.08 2.10 8.53
N ASP A 157 26.57 2.16 9.76
CA ASP A 157 27.27 2.72 10.93
C ASP A 157 28.28 1.73 11.56
N GLY A 158 28.46 0.54 10.97
CA GLY A 158 29.43 -0.46 11.40
C GLY A 158 28.96 -1.34 12.58
N LYS A 159 29.86 -2.20 13.08
CA LYS A 159 29.55 -3.12 14.20
C LYS A 159 29.33 -2.39 15.53
N ASP A 160 29.98 -1.24 15.73
CA ASP A 160 29.93 -0.44 16.96
C ASP A 160 28.56 0.24 17.18
N ALA A 161 27.78 0.43 16.10
CA ALA A 161 26.42 0.96 16.17
C ALA A 161 25.41 0.03 16.85
N ARG A 162 25.68 -1.29 16.93
CA ARG A 162 24.80 -2.24 17.64
C ARG A 162 24.90 -2.14 19.16
N GLU A 163 25.99 -1.57 19.67
CA GLU A 163 26.23 -1.28 21.09
C GLU A 163 25.84 0.15 21.48
N ALA A 164 25.52 1.00 20.48
CA ALA A 164 25.06 2.35 20.71
C ALA A 164 23.66 2.35 21.35
N ARG A 165 23.52 3.11 22.45
CA ARG A 165 22.20 3.42 23.06
C ARG A 165 21.22 3.86 21.97
N PRO A 166 19.90 3.57 22.11
CA PRO A 166 18.91 4.09 21.17
C PRO A 166 19.08 5.60 21.06
N ALA A 167 19.34 6.09 19.84
CA ALA A 167 19.49 7.53 19.62
C ALA A 167 18.19 8.22 20.06
N ARG A 168 18.31 9.40 20.68
CA ARG A 168 17.13 10.12 21.16
C ARG A 168 16.30 10.49 19.92
N ALA A 169 14.98 10.56 20.05
CA ALA A 169 14.11 10.94 18.92
C ALA A 169 14.46 12.30 18.27
N HIS A 170 15.26 13.12 18.96
CA HIS A 170 15.81 14.40 18.52
C HIS A 170 17.03 14.28 17.57
N ASP A 171 17.72 13.13 17.54
CA ASP A 171 18.92 12.89 16.72
C ASP A 171 18.58 12.27 15.35
N ALA A 172 17.31 12.32 14.96
CA ALA A 172 16.85 11.64 13.77
C ALA A 172 17.29 12.35 12.48
N THR A 173 17.77 11.57 11.53
CA THR A 173 18.19 12.03 10.22
C THR A 173 17.16 11.63 9.15
N PHE A 174 17.08 12.44 8.10
CA PHE A 174 16.37 12.05 6.90
C PHE A 174 17.20 11.02 6.14
N ASP A 175 16.55 9.92 5.77
CA ASP A 175 17.19 8.76 5.13
C ASP A 175 16.22 8.19 4.10
N TRP A 176 16.31 8.66 2.86
CA TRP A 176 15.41 8.23 1.79
C TRP A 176 15.58 6.74 1.44
N HIS A 177 16.71 6.10 1.81
CA HIS A 177 16.93 4.67 1.57
C HIS A 177 15.87 3.81 2.26
N LEU A 178 15.32 4.25 3.39
CA LEU A 178 14.21 3.57 4.06
C LEU A 178 12.96 3.43 3.17
N ALA A 179 12.83 4.24 2.12
CA ALA A 179 11.73 4.12 1.17
C ALA A 179 11.96 2.99 0.14
N THR A 180 13.21 2.69 -0.22
CA THR A 180 13.58 1.69 -1.24
C THR A 180 14.08 0.37 -0.65
N GLU A 181 14.52 0.36 0.62
CA GLU A 181 15.00 -0.82 1.34
C GLU A 181 13.87 -1.67 1.92
N VAL A 182 14.10 -2.99 2.00
CA VAL A 182 13.16 -3.97 2.56
C VAL A 182 13.41 -4.16 4.06
N TRP A 183 12.91 -3.24 4.87
CA TRP A 183 13.14 -3.24 6.32
C TRP A 183 11.93 -3.67 7.15
N ALA A 184 10.72 -3.57 6.61
CA ALA A 184 9.48 -3.87 7.34
C ALA A 184 8.81 -5.16 6.85
N PRO A 185 8.24 -5.99 7.75
CA PRO A 185 7.34 -7.06 7.36
C PRO A 185 6.15 -6.47 6.60
N ALA A 186 5.68 -7.14 5.56
CA ALA A 186 4.56 -6.67 4.75
C ALA A 186 3.25 -6.65 5.55
N ALA A 187 3.16 -7.46 6.61
CA ALA A 187 1.97 -7.59 7.44
C ALA A 187 0.74 -7.89 6.56
N SER A 188 -0.43 -7.41 6.96
CA SER A 188 -1.66 -7.60 6.17
C SER A 188 -1.70 -6.89 4.81
N VAL A 189 -0.69 -6.12 4.40
CA VAL A 189 -0.58 -5.64 3.01
C VAL A 189 -0.40 -6.84 2.06
N PHE A 190 0.30 -7.90 2.50
CA PHE A 190 0.51 -9.11 1.71
C PHE A 190 -0.80 -9.82 1.31
N LYS A 191 -1.90 -9.58 2.04
CA LYS A 191 -3.22 -10.12 1.68
C LYS A 191 -3.73 -9.63 0.33
N LEU A 192 -3.21 -8.54 -0.22
CA LEU A 192 -3.53 -8.12 -1.59
C LEU A 192 -2.98 -9.12 -2.62
N VAL A 193 -1.79 -9.70 -2.36
CA VAL A 193 -1.22 -10.80 -3.15
C VAL A 193 -2.09 -12.05 -3.01
N THR A 194 -2.40 -12.44 -1.77
CA THR A 194 -3.25 -13.60 -1.47
C THR A 194 -4.65 -13.47 -2.09
N ALA A 195 -5.26 -12.29 -2.00
CA ALA A 195 -6.56 -12.03 -2.60
C ALA A 195 -6.52 -12.09 -4.13
N SER A 196 -5.43 -11.61 -4.75
CA SER A 196 -5.24 -11.73 -6.20
C SER A 196 -5.17 -13.20 -6.63
N ALA A 197 -4.42 -14.02 -5.88
CA ALA A 197 -4.33 -15.45 -6.13
C ALA A 197 -5.68 -16.17 -5.95
N LEU A 198 -6.41 -15.86 -4.88
CA LEU A 198 -7.74 -16.43 -4.61
C LEU A 198 -8.75 -16.09 -5.72
N VAL A 199 -8.81 -14.82 -6.13
CA VAL A 199 -9.74 -14.39 -7.19
C VAL A 199 -9.37 -15.06 -8.51
N ALA A 200 -8.07 -15.16 -8.84
CA ALA A 200 -7.63 -15.86 -10.05
C ALA A 200 -7.90 -17.38 -10.00
N ALA A 201 -7.99 -17.97 -8.81
CA ALA A 201 -8.42 -19.35 -8.59
C ALA A 201 -9.95 -19.52 -8.59
N GLY A 202 -10.71 -18.45 -8.90
CA GLY A 202 -12.16 -18.48 -9.05
C GLY A 202 -12.95 -18.20 -7.77
N VAL A 203 -12.31 -17.70 -6.70
CA VAL A 203 -13.03 -17.27 -5.49
C VAL A 203 -13.61 -15.88 -5.71
N ASP A 204 -14.93 -15.75 -5.64
CA ASP A 204 -15.60 -14.45 -5.75
C ASP A 204 -15.38 -13.64 -4.45
N PRO A 205 -15.19 -12.30 -4.50
CA PRO A 205 -15.10 -11.48 -3.30
C PRO A 205 -16.31 -11.61 -2.34
N GLY A 206 -17.48 -11.98 -2.85
CA GLY A 206 -18.69 -12.26 -2.10
C GLY A 206 -18.76 -13.67 -1.50
N ASP A 207 -17.91 -14.60 -1.92
CA ASP A 207 -17.89 -15.97 -1.40
C ASP A 207 -17.66 -15.97 0.11
N ARG A 208 -18.58 -16.62 0.83
CA ARG A 208 -18.57 -16.69 2.29
C ARG A 208 -17.86 -17.94 2.76
N VAL A 209 -17.04 -17.78 3.79
CA VAL A 209 -16.45 -18.90 4.53
C VAL A 209 -16.87 -18.79 5.99
N CYS A 210 -17.32 -19.91 6.55
CA CYS A 210 -17.59 -20.00 7.98
C CYS A 210 -16.28 -20.24 8.73
N PHE A 211 -16.08 -19.59 9.87
CA PHE A 211 -14.84 -19.65 10.63
C PHE A 211 -15.10 -19.50 12.13
N HIS A 212 -14.11 -19.91 12.92
CA HIS A 212 -14.02 -19.64 14.34
C HIS A 212 -12.66 -19.04 14.71
N GLY A 213 -12.58 -18.52 15.94
CA GLY A 213 -11.43 -17.76 16.42
C GLY A 213 -11.55 -16.25 16.17
N GLY A 214 -10.46 -15.54 16.39
CA GLY A 214 -10.43 -14.07 16.32
C GLY A 214 -9.86 -13.53 15.01
N LEU A 215 -10.10 -12.24 14.77
CA LEU A 215 -9.59 -11.47 13.62
C LEU A 215 -8.07 -11.58 13.44
N ARG A 216 -7.34 -11.74 14.55
CA ARG A 216 -5.88 -11.61 14.64
C ARG A 216 -5.14 -12.94 14.80
N SER A 217 -5.73 -14.08 14.45
CA SER A 217 -5.07 -15.38 14.62
C SER A 217 -5.31 -16.32 13.44
N VAL A 218 -4.29 -17.11 13.10
CA VAL A 218 -4.40 -18.29 12.23
C VAL A 218 -3.90 -19.48 13.05
N GLN A 219 -4.75 -20.49 13.22
CA GLN A 219 -4.47 -21.68 14.04
C GLN A 219 -4.81 -22.92 13.24
N GLU A 220 -4.10 -24.03 13.45
CA GLU A 220 -4.37 -25.28 12.73
C GLU A 220 -5.84 -25.71 12.82
N SER A 221 -6.44 -25.52 14.01
CA SER A 221 -7.83 -25.83 14.29
C SER A 221 -8.84 -25.11 13.40
N ASN A 222 -8.50 -23.95 12.82
CA ASN A 222 -9.41 -23.13 12.02
C ASN A 222 -9.10 -23.10 10.52
N LEU A 223 -8.21 -23.97 10.03
CA LEU A 223 -7.90 -24.08 8.59
C LEU A 223 -8.86 -24.97 7.81
N ARG A 224 -9.61 -25.83 8.52
CA ARG A 224 -10.61 -26.74 7.97
C ARG A 224 -11.99 -26.41 8.54
N ASP A 225 -13.02 -26.86 7.86
CA ASP A 225 -14.39 -26.70 8.36
C ASP A 225 -14.56 -27.53 9.63
N ASP A 226 -15.09 -26.89 10.66
CA ASP A 226 -15.21 -27.47 12.00
C ASP A 226 -16.54 -27.03 12.63
N ARG A 227 -17.11 -27.86 13.50
CA ARG A 227 -18.34 -27.58 14.25
C ARG A 227 -18.31 -26.27 15.07
N ARG A 228 -17.12 -25.74 15.37
CA ARG A 228 -16.92 -24.45 16.07
C ARG A 228 -17.17 -23.24 15.17
N ASP A 229 -17.17 -23.42 13.85
CA ASP A 229 -17.40 -22.35 12.88
C ASP A 229 -18.81 -21.78 13.06
N SER A 230 -18.88 -20.58 13.63
CA SER A 230 -20.13 -19.95 14.11
C SER A 230 -20.43 -18.62 13.44
N ARG A 231 -19.52 -18.12 12.61
CA ARG A 231 -19.68 -16.87 11.85
C ARG A 231 -19.26 -17.13 10.42
N CYS A 232 -19.99 -16.58 9.45
CA CYS A 232 -19.67 -16.72 8.04
C CYS A 232 -19.56 -15.34 7.41
N GLU A 233 -18.42 -15.05 6.79
CA GLU A 233 -18.11 -13.74 6.23
C GLU A 233 -17.42 -13.91 4.88
N SER A 234 -17.49 -12.90 4.03
CA SER A 234 -16.96 -12.96 2.68
C SER A 234 -15.45 -12.76 2.60
N LEU A 235 -14.83 -13.14 1.48
CA LEU A 235 -13.44 -12.77 1.18
C LEU A 235 -13.25 -11.23 1.25
N LEU A 236 -14.20 -10.46 0.73
CA LEU A 236 -14.20 -8.99 0.81
C LEU A 236 -14.16 -8.53 2.26
N TYR A 237 -14.99 -9.10 3.15
CA TYR A 237 -14.94 -8.79 4.57
C TYR A 237 -13.57 -9.13 5.16
N GLY A 238 -13.03 -10.30 4.80
CA GLY A 238 -11.71 -10.77 5.24
C GLY A 238 -10.59 -9.80 4.89
N VAL A 239 -10.57 -9.26 3.68
CA VAL A 239 -9.59 -8.25 3.26
C VAL A 239 -9.88 -6.89 3.92
N ALA A 240 -11.13 -6.42 3.91
CA ALA A 240 -11.55 -5.12 4.43
C ALA A 240 -11.26 -4.93 5.93
N HIS A 241 -11.69 -5.89 6.74
CA HIS A 241 -11.45 -5.89 8.18
C HIS A 241 -10.09 -6.49 8.55
N SER A 242 -9.33 -6.96 7.56
CA SER A 242 -8.05 -7.63 7.76
C SER A 242 -8.15 -8.86 8.67
N ASN A 243 -9.18 -9.68 8.47
CA ASN A 243 -9.38 -10.93 9.21
C ASN A 243 -8.38 -12.01 8.75
N ASN A 244 -7.49 -12.42 9.65
CA ASN A 244 -6.48 -13.42 9.37
C ASN A 244 -7.07 -14.83 9.23
N ALA A 245 -8.08 -15.17 10.02
CA ALA A 245 -8.71 -16.49 9.98
C ALA A 245 -9.38 -16.75 8.62
N ILE A 246 -10.14 -15.77 8.10
CA ILE A 246 -10.81 -15.87 6.79
C ILE A 246 -9.78 -16.05 5.66
N VAL A 247 -8.80 -15.15 5.57
CA VAL A 247 -7.83 -15.15 4.46
C VAL A 247 -6.90 -16.36 4.54
N GLY A 248 -6.45 -16.72 5.75
CA GLY A 248 -5.62 -17.91 5.97
C GLY A 248 -6.36 -19.21 5.64
N LYS A 249 -7.62 -19.35 6.08
CA LYS A 249 -8.46 -20.51 5.78
C LYS A 249 -8.74 -20.64 4.28
N LEU A 250 -9.17 -19.56 3.61
CA LEU A 250 -9.40 -19.57 2.17
C LEU A 250 -8.14 -19.90 1.39
N ALA A 251 -6.99 -19.30 1.73
CA ALA A 251 -5.73 -19.62 1.09
C ALA A 251 -5.36 -21.10 1.27
N PHE A 252 -5.47 -21.63 2.49
CA PHE A 252 -5.19 -23.03 2.79
C PHE A 252 -6.10 -23.99 2.01
N GLN A 253 -7.39 -23.65 1.87
CA GLN A 253 -8.36 -24.51 1.20
C GLN A 253 -8.29 -24.43 -0.34
N LYS A 254 -7.94 -23.27 -0.90
CA LYS A 254 -8.14 -22.97 -2.32
C LYS A 254 -6.85 -22.80 -3.12
N LEU A 255 -5.71 -22.57 -2.47
CA LEU A 255 -4.44 -22.34 -3.15
C LEU A 255 -3.47 -23.49 -2.93
N ALA A 256 -2.70 -23.81 -3.97
CA ALA A 256 -1.40 -24.45 -3.83
C ALA A 256 -0.35 -23.39 -3.44
N PRO A 257 0.68 -23.74 -2.63
CA PRO A 257 1.72 -22.78 -2.26
C PRO A 257 2.44 -22.14 -3.45
N SER A 258 2.66 -22.89 -4.52
CA SER A 258 3.28 -22.40 -5.76
C SER A 258 2.45 -21.30 -6.44
N GLU A 259 1.13 -21.30 -6.31
CA GLU A 259 0.26 -20.26 -6.87
C GLU A 259 0.44 -18.93 -6.13
N LEU A 260 0.53 -18.98 -4.80
CA LEU A 260 0.79 -17.79 -3.99
C LEU A 260 2.18 -17.21 -4.30
N THR A 261 3.19 -18.08 -4.42
CA THR A 261 4.54 -17.68 -4.85
C THR A 261 4.53 -17.03 -6.23
N ARG A 262 3.84 -17.63 -7.21
CA ARG A 262 3.71 -17.05 -8.55
C ARG A 262 3.10 -15.64 -8.50
N PHE A 263 2.03 -15.44 -7.73
CA PHE A 263 1.41 -14.12 -7.60
C PHE A 263 2.31 -13.10 -6.89
N ALA A 264 3.12 -13.52 -5.91
CA ALA A 264 4.09 -12.65 -5.27
C ALA A 264 5.14 -12.12 -6.29
N HIS A 265 5.63 -12.98 -7.19
CA HIS A 265 6.52 -12.58 -8.28
C HIS A 265 5.80 -11.69 -9.32
N GLN A 266 4.62 -12.09 -9.78
CA GLN A 266 3.85 -11.33 -10.78
C GLN A 266 3.55 -9.89 -10.33
N LEU A 267 3.17 -9.71 -9.06
CA LEU A 267 2.93 -8.39 -8.46
C LEU A 267 4.21 -7.63 -8.09
N GLY A 268 5.39 -8.24 -8.26
CA GLY A 268 6.69 -7.63 -8.02
C GLY A 268 7.15 -7.66 -6.56
N VAL A 269 6.41 -8.28 -5.65
CA VAL A 269 6.74 -8.31 -4.20
C VAL A 269 7.99 -9.16 -3.91
N ALA A 270 8.42 -10.00 -4.85
CA ALA A 270 9.63 -10.82 -4.77
C ALA A 270 10.74 -10.35 -5.72
N GLU A 271 10.62 -9.15 -6.28
CA GLU A 271 11.47 -8.66 -7.38
C GLU A 271 12.27 -7.40 -6.98
N GLY A 272 13.31 -7.11 -7.76
CA GLY A 272 13.95 -5.80 -7.79
C GLY A 272 12.96 -4.70 -8.19
N LEU A 273 13.24 -3.45 -7.84
CA LEU A 273 12.45 -2.33 -8.35
C LEU A 273 12.56 -2.29 -9.89
N PRO A 274 11.42 -2.23 -10.62
CA PRO A 274 11.46 -2.20 -12.08
C PRO A 274 11.99 -0.84 -12.58
N GLY A 275 12.48 -0.83 -13.81
CA GLY A 275 13.02 0.38 -14.42
C GLY A 275 14.45 0.68 -13.99
N ALA A 276 14.80 1.95 -14.11
CA ALA A 276 16.17 2.41 -14.26
C ALA A 276 16.68 3.32 -13.15
N GLU A 277 15.77 4.08 -12.56
CA GLU A 277 16.14 5.32 -11.89
C GLU A 277 16.31 5.15 -10.38
N LEU A 278 15.84 4.02 -9.83
CA LEU A 278 15.90 3.70 -8.41
C LEU A 278 16.47 2.30 -8.20
N ARG A 279 17.57 2.20 -7.46
CA ARG A 279 18.04 0.93 -6.91
C ARG A 279 17.19 0.53 -5.71
N GLY A 280 16.92 -0.77 -5.60
CA GLY A 280 16.25 -1.35 -4.45
C GLY A 280 15.49 -2.62 -4.80
N THR A 281 14.78 -3.14 -3.81
CA THR A 281 13.93 -4.31 -3.95
C THR A 281 12.52 -3.93 -3.53
N ALA A 282 11.51 -4.35 -4.27
CA ALA A 282 10.12 -4.09 -3.92
C ALA A 282 9.73 -4.86 -2.65
N GLY A 283 10.23 -6.08 -2.49
CA GLY A 283 10.04 -6.87 -1.28
C GLY A 283 10.86 -8.15 -1.27
N ALA A 284 10.61 -8.97 -0.27
CA ALA A 284 11.15 -10.32 -0.19
C ALA A 284 10.06 -11.25 0.34
N VAL A 285 10.00 -12.45 -0.21
CA VAL A 285 9.04 -13.48 0.22
C VAL A 285 9.74 -14.80 0.50
N ASP A 286 9.21 -15.50 1.48
CA ASP A 286 9.58 -16.86 1.87
C ASP A 286 8.27 -17.58 2.20
N ILE A 287 7.64 -18.14 1.17
CA ILE A 287 6.34 -18.81 1.27
C ILE A 287 6.60 -20.31 1.46
N PRO A 288 6.10 -20.93 2.54
CA PRO A 288 6.30 -22.37 2.76
C PRO A 288 5.79 -23.20 1.59
N ALA A 289 6.61 -24.12 1.09
CA ALA A 289 6.26 -24.99 -0.04
C ALA A 289 5.23 -26.07 0.32
N VAL A 290 5.05 -26.33 1.62
CA VAL A 290 4.07 -27.29 2.15
C VAL A 290 2.82 -26.54 2.56
N ARG A 291 1.65 -27.07 2.20
CA ARG A 291 0.35 -26.49 2.55
C ARG A 291 -0.04 -26.87 3.99
N ASP A 292 0.54 -26.16 4.95
CA ASP A 292 0.37 -26.34 6.40
C ASP A 292 -0.05 -25.02 7.10
N LEU A 293 0.01 -24.99 8.43
CA LEU A 293 -0.22 -23.77 9.22
C LEU A 293 0.72 -22.61 8.85
N ASN A 294 1.99 -22.90 8.55
CA ASN A 294 2.96 -21.86 8.21
C ASN A 294 2.59 -21.21 6.89
N PHE A 295 2.15 -22.00 5.90
CA PHE A 295 1.61 -21.46 4.64
C PHE A 295 0.41 -20.56 4.88
N ALA A 296 -0.56 -20.99 5.71
CA ALA A 296 -1.74 -20.19 6.02
C ALA A 296 -1.39 -18.88 6.76
N GLN A 297 -0.41 -18.92 7.67
CA GLN A 297 0.11 -17.74 8.36
C GLN A 297 0.83 -16.78 7.40
N ALA A 298 1.66 -17.30 6.49
CA ALA A 298 2.31 -16.51 5.45
C ALA A 298 1.27 -15.84 4.53
N ALA A 299 0.26 -16.59 4.08
CA ALA A 299 -0.83 -16.09 3.24
C ALA A 299 -1.68 -15.01 3.94
N ALA A 300 -1.84 -15.09 5.27
CA ALA A 300 -2.47 -14.04 6.08
C ALA A 300 -1.56 -12.82 6.34
N GLY A 301 -0.28 -12.88 5.93
CA GLY A 301 0.69 -11.81 6.10
C GLY A 301 1.37 -11.77 7.47
N PHE A 302 1.38 -12.88 8.21
CA PHE A 302 2.06 -12.95 9.51
C PHE A 302 3.57 -13.16 9.40
N THR A 303 3.97 -14.01 8.45
CA THR A 303 5.35 -14.44 8.25
C THR A 303 5.69 -14.39 6.77
N GLY A 304 6.96 -14.65 6.43
CA GLY A 304 7.34 -14.93 5.04
C GLY A 304 7.21 -13.78 4.05
N SER A 305 6.97 -12.55 4.48
CA SER A 305 6.88 -11.40 3.56
C SER A 305 7.37 -10.09 4.18
N ARG A 306 8.14 -9.34 3.40
CA ARG A 306 8.68 -8.02 3.72
C ARG A 306 8.55 -7.12 2.50
N LEU A 307 8.40 -5.80 2.72
CA LEU A 307 8.22 -4.81 1.65
C LEU A 307 9.10 -3.58 1.91
N SER A 308 9.51 -2.93 0.82
CA SER A 308 9.91 -1.52 0.83
C SER A 308 8.69 -0.62 0.66
N ALA A 309 8.80 0.65 1.01
CA ALA A 309 7.70 1.59 0.83
C ALA A 309 7.37 1.79 -0.67
N VAL A 310 8.38 1.84 -1.54
CA VAL A 310 8.18 1.86 -3.00
C VAL A 310 7.50 0.58 -3.49
N GLY A 311 7.86 -0.59 -2.98
CA GLY A 311 7.18 -1.84 -3.29
C GLY A 311 5.69 -1.82 -2.93
N GLY A 312 5.35 -1.28 -1.76
CA GLY A 312 3.95 -1.03 -1.37
C GLY A 312 3.20 -0.07 -2.31
N ALA A 313 3.88 0.98 -2.79
CA ALA A 313 3.30 1.91 -3.76
C ALA A 313 3.06 1.24 -5.12
N LEU A 314 4.03 0.44 -5.61
CA LEU A 314 3.89 -0.31 -6.85
C LEU A 314 2.76 -1.35 -6.78
N LEU A 315 2.59 -2.01 -5.65
CA LEU A 315 1.48 -2.93 -5.43
C LEU A 315 0.13 -2.20 -5.51
N ALA A 316 0.00 -1.04 -4.86
CA ALA A 316 -1.22 -0.22 -4.96
C ALA A 316 -1.45 0.32 -6.38
N ALA A 317 -0.38 0.71 -7.09
CA ALA A 317 -0.45 1.19 -8.47
C ALA A 317 -1.04 0.15 -9.43
N THR A 318 -0.67 -1.13 -9.26
CA THR A 318 -1.23 -2.23 -10.06
C THR A 318 -2.75 -2.27 -9.99
N PHE A 319 -3.32 -2.09 -8.80
CA PHE A 319 -4.78 -2.12 -8.60
C PHE A 319 -5.46 -0.80 -8.94
N ALA A 320 -4.70 0.29 -9.06
CA ALA A 320 -5.18 1.58 -9.52
C ALA A 320 -5.34 1.61 -11.05
N ASP A 321 -4.58 0.79 -11.78
CA ASP A 321 -4.54 0.76 -13.23
C ASP A 321 -4.91 -0.61 -13.82
N ASP A 322 -5.97 -1.23 -13.30
CA ASP A 322 -6.58 -2.45 -13.85
C ASP A 322 -5.57 -3.60 -14.16
N GLY A 323 -4.58 -3.76 -13.29
CA GLY A 323 -3.59 -4.82 -13.34
C GLY A 323 -2.29 -4.46 -14.07
N GLU A 324 -2.18 -3.26 -14.63
CA GLU A 324 -0.94 -2.71 -15.19
C GLU A 324 -0.10 -2.05 -14.08
N GLN A 325 1.18 -2.39 -14.02
CA GLN A 325 2.12 -1.82 -13.05
C GLN A 325 3.10 -0.90 -13.77
N PRO A 326 3.21 0.39 -13.37
CA PRO A 326 4.21 1.31 -13.92
C PRO A 326 5.61 0.99 -13.37
N ALA A 327 6.64 1.49 -14.06
CA ALA A 327 7.97 1.59 -13.46
C ALA A 327 8.09 2.91 -12.68
N PRO A 328 8.69 2.92 -11.48
CA PRO A 328 9.03 4.15 -10.77
C PRO A 328 9.92 5.06 -11.62
N ARG A 329 9.58 6.35 -11.63
CA ARG A 329 10.34 7.42 -12.28
C ARG A 329 10.61 8.53 -11.29
N LEU A 330 11.86 8.85 -11.07
CA LEU A 330 12.33 9.88 -10.16
C LEU A 330 12.91 11.09 -10.89
N VAL A 331 13.40 10.90 -12.11
CA VAL A 331 14.06 11.89 -12.96
C VAL A 331 13.09 12.33 -14.06
N ALA A 332 12.77 13.62 -14.05
CA ALA A 332 11.96 14.25 -15.09
C ALA A 332 12.79 14.49 -16.35
N SER A 333 13.98 15.06 -16.19
CA SER A 333 14.92 15.36 -17.29
C SER A 333 16.37 15.42 -16.80
N ILE A 334 17.32 15.19 -17.70
CA ILE A 334 18.75 15.42 -17.49
C ILE A 334 19.19 16.49 -18.50
N ASP A 335 19.78 17.59 -18.02
CA ASP A 335 20.18 18.75 -18.83
C ASP A 335 19.08 19.24 -19.79
N GLY A 336 17.83 19.27 -19.29
CA GLY A 336 16.64 19.69 -20.04
C GLY A 336 16.06 18.63 -20.98
N VAL A 337 16.71 17.47 -21.15
CA VAL A 337 16.20 16.38 -21.99
C VAL A 337 15.39 15.40 -21.15
N ALA A 338 14.10 15.26 -21.49
CA ALA A 338 13.21 14.33 -20.80
C ALA A 338 13.63 12.87 -21.04
N LEU A 339 13.56 12.06 -19.98
CA LEU A 339 13.80 10.62 -20.11
C LEU A 339 12.55 9.91 -20.65
N PRO A 340 12.72 8.90 -21.52
CA PRO A 340 11.60 8.11 -22.00
C PRO A 340 10.95 7.37 -20.82
N ALA A 341 9.61 7.35 -20.79
CA ALA A 341 8.89 6.55 -19.81
C ALA A 341 9.10 5.06 -20.12
N ALA A 342 9.47 4.28 -19.11
CA ALA A 342 9.50 2.83 -19.25
C ALA A 342 8.06 2.30 -19.45
N PRO A 343 7.87 1.24 -20.26
CA PRO A 343 6.55 0.68 -20.48
C PRO A 343 5.97 0.12 -19.17
N ARG A 344 4.66 0.18 -19.04
CA ARG A 344 3.93 -0.55 -18.00
C ARG A 344 4.03 -2.05 -18.30
N ARG A 345 3.93 -2.88 -17.25
CA ARG A 345 3.77 -4.33 -17.40
C ARG A 345 2.44 -4.78 -16.83
N ARG A 346 1.78 -5.73 -17.50
CA ARG A 346 0.63 -6.43 -16.93
C ARG A 346 1.09 -7.37 -15.82
N ALA A 347 0.79 -7.03 -14.57
CA ALA A 347 1.07 -7.87 -13.42
C ALA A 347 -0.04 -8.89 -13.18
N VAL A 348 -1.30 -8.50 -13.34
CA VAL A 348 -2.47 -9.38 -13.20
C VAL A 348 -3.56 -9.04 -14.23
N ALA A 349 -4.53 -9.93 -14.39
CA ALA A 349 -5.69 -9.67 -15.23
C ALA A 349 -6.57 -8.53 -14.65
N SER A 350 -7.25 -7.79 -15.52
CA SER A 350 -8.04 -6.60 -15.14
C SER A 350 -9.19 -6.93 -14.19
N ASP A 351 -9.87 -8.06 -14.38
CA ASP A 351 -10.93 -8.55 -13.51
C ASP A 351 -10.44 -8.90 -12.09
N VAL A 352 -9.25 -9.53 -11.98
CA VAL A 352 -8.57 -9.77 -10.71
C VAL A 352 -8.24 -8.43 -10.04
N ALA A 353 -7.64 -7.50 -10.78
CA ALA A 353 -7.26 -6.19 -10.25
C ALA A 353 -8.48 -5.40 -9.75
N ARG A 354 -9.56 -5.34 -10.53
CA ARG A 354 -10.82 -4.66 -10.15
C ARG A 354 -11.48 -5.32 -8.93
N SER A 355 -11.40 -6.65 -8.81
CA SER A 355 -11.93 -7.37 -7.65
C SER A 355 -11.14 -7.05 -6.39
N VAL A 356 -9.81 -6.99 -6.46
CA VAL A 356 -8.97 -6.57 -5.34
C VAL A 356 -9.15 -5.08 -5.03
N GLY A 357 -9.28 -4.22 -6.05
CA GLY A 357 -9.60 -2.80 -5.90
C GLY A 357 -10.91 -2.57 -5.13
N ARG A 358 -11.96 -3.35 -5.40
CA ARG A 358 -13.22 -3.33 -4.63
C ARG A 358 -13.01 -3.68 -3.15
N MET A 359 -12.17 -4.67 -2.85
CA MET A 359 -11.83 -5.05 -1.48
C MET A 359 -10.96 -3.99 -0.77
N MET A 360 -10.07 -3.33 -1.51
CA MET A 360 -9.31 -2.18 -1.04
C MET A 360 -10.20 -0.97 -0.73
N LEU A 361 -11.21 -0.69 -1.56
CA LEU A 361 -12.23 0.33 -1.28
C LEU A 361 -13.00 -0.01 0.01
N ALA A 362 -13.45 -1.25 0.17
CA ALA A 362 -14.16 -1.70 1.36
C ALA A 362 -13.31 -1.55 2.65
N THR A 363 -11.99 -1.71 2.56
CA THR A 363 -11.07 -1.44 3.68
C THR A 363 -11.19 0.00 4.19
N CYS A 364 -11.36 0.96 3.29
CA CYS A 364 -11.46 2.38 3.57
C CYS A 364 -12.88 2.86 3.89
N GLU A 365 -13.93 2.20 3.39
CA GLU A 365 -15.32 2.64 3.64
C GLU A 365 -15.91 2.03 4.92
N LEU A 366 -15.66 0.74 5.16
CA LEU A 366 -16.29 -0.03 6.24
C LEU A 366 -15.31 -0.86 7.07
N GLY A 367 -14.07 -1.03 6.58
CA GLY A 367 -13.07 -1.89 7.18
C GLY A 367 -12.10 -1.18 8.13
N SER A 368 -10.89 -1.73 8.18
CA SER A 368 -9.83 -1.31 9.11
C SER A 368 -9.34 0.13 8.95
N ALA A 369 -9.63 0.82 7.85
CA ALA A 369 -9.28 2.22 7.62
C ALA A 369 -10.49 3.18 7.59
N ALA A 370 -11.69 2.69 7.92
CA ALA A 370 -12.93 3.48 7.88
C ALA A 370 -12.90 4.73 8.78
N ARG A 371 -12.12 4.72 9.87
CA ARG A 371 -11.96 5.91 10.71
C ARG A 371 -11.24 7.06 10.02
N SER A 372 -10.31 6.75 9.11
CA SER A 372 -9.53 7.75 8.39
C SER A 372 -10.19 8.17 7.06
N PHE A 373 -10.91 7.25 6.41
CA PHE A 373 -11.39 7.43 5.03
C PHE A 373 -12.89 7.20 4.82
N GLY A 374 -13.64 6.82 5.86
CA GLY A 374 -15.05 6.42 5.75
C GLY A 374 -16.02 7.61 5.62
N LYS A 375 -17.21 7.46 6.23
CA LYS A 375 -18.35 8.38 6.05
C LYS A 375 -17.95 9.85 6.23
N HIS A 376 -18.45 10.71 5.34
CA HIS A 376 -18.24 12.17 5.24
C HIS A 376 -16.98 12.65 4.50
N GLN A 377 -16.32 11.81 3.70
CA GLN A 377 -15.22 12.26 2.85
C GLN A 377 -15.64 12.45 1.39
N ALA A 378 -15.22 13.54 0.77
CA ALA A 378 -15.50 13.85 -0.64
C ALA A 378 -14.65 13.01 -1.62
N ILE A 379 -13.53 12.45 -1.14
CA ILE A 379 -12.57 11.68 -1.93
C ILE A 379 -12.69 10.22 -1.52
N ARG A 380 -13.12 9.35 -2.45
CA ARG A 380 -13.08 7.90 -2.23
C ARG A 380 -11.65 7.38 -2.36
N VAL A 381 -11.24 6.55 -1.41
CA VAL A 381 -9.88 5.98 -1.34
C VAL A 381 -9.99 4.46 -1.32
N ALA A 382 -9.14 3.79 -2.09
CA ALA A 382 -8.95 2.35 -2.01
C ALA A 382 -7.59 2.09 -1.37
N GLY A 383 -7.53 1.26 -0.33
CA GLY A 383 -6.26 0.95 0.32
C GLY A 383 -6.28 -0.30 1.16
N LYS A 384 -5.13 -0.59 1.78
CA LYS A 384 -4.96 -1.70 2.71
C LYS A 384 -4.08 -1.25 3.88
N THR A 385 -4.58 -1.51 5.08
CA THR A 385 -3.79 -1.38 6.32
C THR A 385 -2.94 -2.62 6.55
N GLY A 386 -1.81 -2.44 7.21
CA GLY A 386 -1.02 -3.53 7.79
C GLY A 386 -0.58 -3.17 9.20
N THR A 387 -0.60 -4.16 10.10
CA THR A 387 -0.09 -3.97 11.45
C THR A 387 0.60 -5.26 11.87
N LEU A 388 1.89 -5.19 12.20
CA LEU A 388 2.61 -6.32 12.78
C LEU A 388 3.59 -5.83 13.85
N THR A 389 3.39 -6.31 15.06
CA THR A 389 4.24 -5.99 16.21
C THR A 389 5.32 -7.04 16.36
N ARG A 390 6.55 -6.60 16.58
CA ARG A 390 7.66 -7.42 17.05
C ARG A 390 8.10 -6.88 18.40
N SER A 391 8.41 -7.77 19.34
CA SER A 391 8.93 -7.38 20.66
C SER A 391 10.44 -7.57 20.78
N GLU A 392 11.06 -8.28 19.84
CA GLU A 392 12.48 -8.65 19.86
C GLU A 392 13.21 -8.09 18.62
N PRO A 393 14.42 -7.51 18.78
CA PRO A 393 15.13 -7.26 20.05
C PRO A 393 14.55 -6.09 20.86
N PHE A 394 13.58 -5.35 20.31
CA PHE A 394 12.84 -4.30 21.00
C PHE A 394 11.43 -4.19 20.40
N TYR A 395 10.52 -3.55 21.14
CA TYR A 395 9.16 -3.31 20.65
C TYR A 395 9.16 -2.43 19.40
N MET A 396 8.51 -2.90 18.35
CA MET A 396 8.23 -2.14 17.14
C MET A 396 6.94 -2.63 16.48
N GLU A 397 5.92 -1.77 16.48
CA GLU A 397 4.68 -1.95 15.70
C GLU A 397 4.88 -1.37 14.29
N HIS A 398 4.92 -2.22 13.27
CA HIS A 398 4.94 -1.77 11.88
C HIS A 398 3.53 -1.37 11.45
N SER A 399 3.28 -0.08 11.31
CA SER A 399 2.01 0.50 10.88
C SER A 399 2.07 0.87 9.41
N TRP A 400 1.37 0.10 8.58
CA TRP A 400 1.29 0.28 7.13
C TRP A 400 -0.04 0.90 6.68
N PHE A 401 0.04 1.69 5.61
CA PHE A 401 -1.07 1.91 4.69
C PHE A 401 -0.53 1.98 3.26
N VAL A 402 -1.15 1.23 2.35
CA VAL A 402 -0.92 1.35 0.90
C VAL A 402 -2.25 1.60 0.20
N GLY A 403 -2.30 2.49 -0.79
CA GLY A 403 -3.56 2.77 -1.47
C GLY A 403 -3.46 3.84 -2.55
N TYR A 404 -4.59 4.16 -3.16
CA TYR A 404 -4.72 5.16 -4.21
C TYR A 404 -6.03 5.94 -4.10
N ALA A 405 -6.03 7.14 -4.69
CA ALA A 405 -7.19 8.02 -4.71
C ALA A 405 -7.14 9.00 -5.89
N PRO A 406 -8.30 9.52 -6.34
CA PRO A 406 -9.64 8.94 -6.14
C PRO A 406 -9.78 7.54 -6.76
N VAL A 407 -10.78 6.76 -6.37
CA VAL A 407 -10.95 5.40 -6.92
C VAL A 407 -11.36 5.39 -8.39
N GLU A 408 -12.20 6.34 -8.81
CA GLU A 408 -12.76 6.42 -10.16
C GLU A 408 -11.72 6.87 -11.19
N ARG A 409 -10.81 7.73 -10.76
CA ARG A 409 -9.73 8.26 -11.58
C ARG A 409 -8.52 8.50 -10.69
N PRO A 410 -7.70 7.46 -10.45
CA PRO A 410 -6.53 7.58 -9.60
C PRO A 410 -5.62 8.70 -10.06
N GLN A 411 -5.19 9.52 -9.10
CA GLN A 411 -4.30 10.66 -9.31
C GLN A 411 -3.10 10.62 -8.37
N ILE A 412 -3.24 9.93 -7.23
CA ILE A 412 -2.18 9.74 -6.26
C ILE A 412 -2.21 8.31 -5.73
N ILE A 413 -1.04 7.71 -5.64
CA ILE A 413 -0.76 6.42 -5.00
C ILE A 413 0.12 6.73 -3.79
N VAL A 414 -0.21 6.15 -2.63
CA VAL A 414 0.49 6.42 -1.37
C VAL A 414 0.86 5.10 -0.70
N SER A 415 2.07 5.06 -0.18
CA SER A 415 2.58 3.98 0.66
C SER A 415 3.26 4.59 1.88
N VAL A 416 2.79 4.22 3.07
CA VAL A 416 3.33 4.66 4.35
C VAL A 416 3.66 3.46 5.19
N VAL A 417 4.86 3.46 5.77
CA VAL A 417 5.27 2.52 6.82
C VAL A 417 5.93 3.28 7.96
N LEU A 418 5.44 3.04 9.18
CA LEU A 418 6.01 3.58 10.40
C LEU A 418 6.36 2.42 11.34
N GLY A 419 7.61 2.36 11.79
CA GLY A 419 8.07 1.43 12.82
C GLY A 419 7.87 2.06 14.19
N ASN A 420 6.66 1.96 14.72
CA ASN A 420 6.21 2.70 15.88
C ASN A 420 6.68 2.06 17.20
N PRO A 421 7.13 2.87 18.19
CA PRO A 421 7.30 2.40 19.57
C PRO A 421 5.95 2.22 20.26
N GLU A 422 5.93 1.76 21.52
CA GLU A 422 4.69 1.59 22.30
C GLU A 422 3.89 2.90 22.41
N ASN A 423 4.59 4.03 22.62
CA ASN A 423 4.03 5.37 22.71
C ASN A 423 3.95 6.08 21.35
N TRP A 424 3.26 5.47 20.39
CA TRP A 424 3.13 6.01 19.04
C TRP A 424 2.30 7.30 18.97
N HIS A 425 2.63 8.16 17.99
CA HIS A 425 1.95 9.45 17.76
C HIS A 425 1.12 9.51 16.48
N LEU A 426 1.42 8.64 15.51
CA LEU A 426 0.78 8.61 14.20
C LEU A 426 0.74 7.19 13.66
N ARG A 427 -0.34 6.81 13.00
CA ARG A 427 -0.47 5.53 12.28
C ARG A 427 -0.40 5.74 10.77
N GLY A 428 0.02 4.71 10.03
CA GLY A 428 0.23 4.80 8.58
C GLY A 428 -0.98 5.34 7.80
N HIS A 429 -2.20 4.89 8.15
CA HIS A 429 -3.43 5.36 7.52
C HIS A 429 -3.76 6.85 7.78
N GLU A 430 -3.34 7.42 8.91
CA GLU A 430 -3.58 8.83 9.24
C GLU A 430 -2.61 9.72 8.48
N ALA A 431 -1.34 9.31 8.41
CA ALA A 431 -0.33 9.96 7.57
C ALA A 431 -0.76 9.94 6.09
N ALA A 432 -1.20 8.79 5.60
CA ALA A 432 -1.69 8.63 4.23
C ALA A 432 -2.89 9.54 3.93
N ARG A 433 -3.85 9.63 4.85
CA ARG A 433 -5.01 10.54 4.69
C ARG A 433 -4.58 11.98 4.48
N ARG A 434 -3.72 12.50 5.36
CA ARG A 434 -3.24 13.88 5.29
C ARG A 434 -2.44 14.14 4.00
N LEU A 435 -1.67 13.17 3.53
CA LEU A 435 -0.92 13.28 2.28
C LEU A 435 -1.83 13.28 1.05
N ILE A 436 -2.84 12.40 1.01
CA ILE A 436 -3.86 12.35 -0.05
C ILE A 436 -4.62 13.68 -0.12
N ASP A 437 -5.04 14.22 1.02
CA ASP A 437 -5.69 15.54 1.08
C ASP A 437 -4.80 16.63 0.52
N ARG A 438 -3.51 16.63 0.88
CA ARG A 438 -2.57 17.61 0.35
C ARG A 438 -2.37 17.50 -1.16
N ALA A 439 -2.35 16.28 -1.68
CA ALA A 439 -2.17 15.99 -3.10
C ALA A 439 -3.37 16.39 -3.95
N LEU A 440 -4.58 16.20 -3.43
CA LEU A 440 -5.83 16.45 -4.15
C LEU A 440 -6.48 17.81 -3.80
N ALA A 441 -5.90 18.57 -2.87
CA ALA A 441 -6.33 19.93 -2.56
C ALA A 441 -6.23 20.83 -3.80
N PRO A 442 -7.28 21.62 -4.11
CA PRO A 442 -7.27 22.61 -5.20
C PRO A 442 -6.09 23.58 -5.07
N ALA A 443 -5.53 24.00 -6.22
CA ALA A 443 -4.35 24.88 -6.26
C ALA A 443 -4.54 26.19 -5.47
N THR A 444 -5.76 26.75 -5.44
CA THR A 444 -6.12 27.97 -4.70
C THR A 444 -6.00 27.86 -3.18
N GLY A 445 -6.02 26.65 -2.61
CA GLY A 445 -5.74 26.40 -1.19
C GLY A 445 -4.24 26.29 -0.86
N ARG A 446 -3.39 26.03 -1.87
CA ARG A 446 -1.94 25.89 -1.70
C ARG A 446 -1.24 27.23 -1.51
N GLU A 447 -1.79 28.31 -2.09
CA GLU A 447 -1.25 29.68 -1.97
C GLU A 447 -1.65 30.39 -0.66
N LYS A 448 -2.89 30.20 -0.18
CA LYS A 448 -3.36 30.86 1.07
C LYS A 448 -2.53 30.46 2.31
N ASN A 449 -1.94 29.26 2.29
CA ASN A 449 -1.03 28.80 3.36
C ASN A 449 0.42 29.32 3.22
N ARG A 450 0.82 29.84 2.05
CA ARG A 450 2.12 30.51 1.87
C ARG A 450 2.05 31.96 2.38
N THR A 451 0.93 32.65 2.18
CA THR A 451 0.75 34.05 2.64
C THR A 451 0.47 34.18 4.13
N ALA A 452 -0.12 33.17 4.79
CA ALA A 452 -0.40 33.21 6.23
C ALA A 452 0.85 33.11 7.14
N LYS A 453 2.04 32.75 6.62
CA LYS A 453 3.27 32.60 7.40
C LYS A 453 4.24 33.78 7.36
N ILE A 454 3.92 34.85 6.62
CA ILE A 454 4.73 36.07 6.62
C ILE A 454 3.98 37.12 7.46
N GLY A 455 4.09 36.98 8.79
CA GLY A 455 3.73 38.06 9.72
C GLY A 455 4.80 39.16 9.66
N PRO A 456 4.43 40.45 9.87
CA PRO A 456 5.34 41.57 9.65
C PRO A 456 6.49 41.52 10.65
N THR A 457 7.71 41.48 10.14
CA THR A 457 8.95 41.70 10.90
C THR A 457 8.86 43.04 11.63
N ARG A 458 8.84 42.99 12.97
CA ARG A 458 9.02 44.17 13.82
C ARG A 458 10.38 44.80 13.51
N ARG A 459 10.36 46.04 13.04
CA ARG A 459 11.56 46.90 13.00
C ARG A 459 11.99 47.16 14.44
N VAL A 460 13.23 46.80 14.77
CA VAL A 460 13.92 47.28 15.97
C VAL A 460 14.70 48.52 15.54
N GLY A 461 14.28 49.68 16.03
CA GLY A 461 15.01 50.94 15.90
C GLY A 461 16.11 51.01 16.96
N TRP A 462 17.16 51.75 16.61
CA TRP A 462 18.28 52.12 17.49
C TRP A 462 17.82 52.96 18.68
#